data_AF-A0AAW2X9C3-F1
#
_entry.id   AF-A0AAW2X9C3-F1
#
_cell.length_a   1.000
_cell.length_b   1.000
_cell.length_c   1.000
_cell.angle_alpha   90.00
_cell.angle_beta   90.00
_cell.angle_gamma   90.00
#
_symmetry.space_group_name_H-M   'P 1'
#
loop_
_entity.id
_entity.type
_entity.pdbx_description
1 polymer ?
#
loop_
_entity_poly.entity_id
_entity_poly.type
_entity_poly.pdbx_seq_one_letter_code
_entity_poly.pdbx_strand_id
1 'polypeptide(L)'
;MFKGNLVDWVKQLAGSGRIKDAIDRRLCGKGHDEDIVRFLRIACNCVVSQPKDRWSMYQVYESLKSMAEEHGLSEHYDEFPLLFGKQESTSPL
;
A
#
# COMPACT_ATOMS: atom_id res chain seq x y z
N MET A 1 8.70 -18.91 0.43
CA MET A 1 8.89 -19.81 -0.72
C MET A 1 8.15 -19.24 -1.93
N PHE A 2 8.75 -19.23 -3.12
CA PHE A 2 8.09 -18.78 -4.35
C PHE A 2 7.05 -19.83 -4.75
N LYS A 3 5.79 -19.45 -4.96
CA LYS A 3 4.75 -20.39 -5.44
C LYS A 3 4.33 -20.13 -6.89
N GLY A 4 5.16 -19.43 -7.68
CA GLY A 4 4.90 -19.23 -9.11
C GLY A 4 3.87 -18.16 -9.46
N ASN A 5 3.38 -17.37 -8.50
CA ASN A 5 2.41 -16.30 -8.75
C ASN A 5 3.02 -14.89 -8.56
N LEU A 6 2.31 -13.89 -9.08
CA LEU A 6 2.71 -12.49 -9.03
C LEU A 6 2.95 -11.98 -7.61
N VAL A 7 2.05 -12.30 -6.67
CA VAL A 7 2.15 -11.85 -5.27
C VAL A 7 3.43 -12.36 -4.62
N ASP A 8 3.77 -13.62 -4.83
CA ASP A 8 4.98 -14.21 -4.26
C ASP A 8 6.25 -13.65 -4.89
N TRP A 9 6.25 -13.36 -6.20
CA TRP A 9 7.37 -12.71 -6.86
C TRP A 9 7.64 -11.32 -6.28
N VAL A 10 6.60 -10.48 -6.17
CA VAL A 10 6.73 -9.12 -5.60
C VAL A 10 7.14 -9.17 -4.13
N LYS A 11 6.58 -10.09 -3.33
CA LYS A 11 6.96 -10.25 -1.92
C LYS A 11 8.43 -10.65 -1.74
N GLN A 12 8.98 -11.46 -2.63
CA GLN A 12 10.41 -11.81 -2.59
C GLN A 12 11.31 -10.64 -2.93
N LEU A 13 10.95 -9.85 -3.94
CA LEU A 13 11.64 -8.62 -4.26
C LEU A 13 11.58 -7.65 -3.08
N ALA A 14 10.42 -7.49 -2.45
CA ALA A 14 10.27 -6.67 -1.25
C ALA A 14 11.14 -7.13 -0.08
N GLY A 15 11.10 -8.43 0.26
CA GLY A 15 11.89 -9.00 1.36
C GLY A 15 13.41 -8.98 1.12
N SER A 16 13.86 -8.82 -0.13
CA SER A 16 15.28 -8.71 -0.49
C SER A 16 15.74 -7.26 -0.76
N GLY A 17 14.89 -6.26 -0.49
CA GLY A 17 15.21 -4.85 -0.74
C GLY A 17 15.19 -4.45 -2.22
N ARG A 18 14.69 -5.32 -3.10
CA ARG A 18 14.67 -5.19 -4.56
C ARG A 18 13.28 -4.85 -5.12
N ILE A 19 12.40 -4.28 -4.32
CA ILE A 19 11.01 -3.98 -4.72
C ILE A 19 10.90 -3.10 -5.98
N LYS A 20 11.91 -2.27 -6.26
CA LYS A 20 11.99 -1.46 -7.49
C LYS A 20 12.05 -2.31 -8.76
N ASP A 21 12.57 -3.53 -8.68
CA ASP A 21 12.63 -4.46 -9.81
C ASP A 21 11.22 -4.93 -10.25
N ALA A 22 10.19 -4.70 -9.42
CA ALA A 22 8.80 -4.99 -9.76
C ALA A 22 8.11 -3.87 -10.56
N ILE A 23 8.74 -2.71 -10.71
CA ILE A 23 8.16 -1.56 -11.39
C ILE A 23 8.15 -1.81 -12.90
N ASP A 24 7.03 -1.50 -13.55
CA ASP A 24 6.95 -1.54 -15.01
C ASP A 24 8.05 -0.67 -15.62
N ARG A 25 8.78 -1.22 -16.59
CA ARG A 25 9.90 -0.54 -17.27
C ARG A 25 9.50 0.79 -17.91
N ARG A 26 8.23 0.96 -18.29
CA ARG A 26 7.71 2.22 -18.85
C ARG A 26 7.51 3.31 -17.79
N LEU A 27 7.49 2.96 -16.52
CA LEU A 27 7.31 3.87 -15.38
C LEU A 27 8.62 4.07 -14.59
N CYS A 28 9.47 3.05 -14.52
CA CYS A 28 10.73 3.07 -13.78
C CYS A 28 11.69 4.17 -14.27
N GLY A 29 12.35 4.86 -13.34
CA GLY A 29 13.34 5.89 -13.61
C GLY A 29 12.76 7.23 -14.07
N LYS A 30 11.45 7.44 -13.94
CA LYS A 30 10.77 8.69 -14.36
C LYS A 30 10.57 9.69 -13.22
N GLY A 31 11.21 9.47 -12.07
CA GLY A 31 11.10 10.34 -10.89
C GLY A 31 9.97 9.96 -9.92
N HIS A 32 9.18 8.92 -10.21
CA HIS A 32 8.07 8.47 -9.37
C HIS A 32 8.35 7.14 -8.65
N ASP A 33 9.57 6.60 -8.74
CA ASP A 33 9.90 5.26 -8.26
C ASP A 33 9.62 5.10 -6.76
N GLU A 34 9.87 6.11 -5.94
CA GLU A 34 9.60 6.06 -4.50
C GLU A 34 8.10 6.01 -4.19
N ASP A 35 7.28 6.79 -4.91
CA ASP A 35 5.82 6.77 -4.79
C ASP A 35 5.27 5.41 -5.23
N ILE A 36 5.78 4.87 -6.35
CA ILE A 36 5.39 3.54 -6.84
C ILE A 36 5.79 2.47 -5.83
N VAL A 37 6.98 2.54 -5.23
CA VAL A 37 7.39 1.62 -4.17
C VAL A 37 6.46 1.70 -2.96
N ARG A 38 6.06 2.91 -2.55
CA ARG A 38 5.11 3.09 -1.44
C ARG A 38 3.74 2.51 -1.79
N PHE A 39 3.25 2.73 -3.01
CA PHE A 39 2.03 2.13 -3.54
C PHE A 39 2.09 0.59 -3.54
N LEU A 40 3.21 0.01 -3.99
CA LEU A 40 3.43 -1.44 -3.97
C LEU A 40 3.44 -2.01 -2.54
N ARG A 41 3.95 -1.27 -1.55
CA ARG A 41 3.90 -1.67 -0.14
C ARG A 41 2.47 -1.70 0.39
N ILE A 42 1.64 -0.71 0.03
CA ILE A 42 0.20 -0.72 0.36
C ILE A 42 -0.46 -1.97 -0.26
N ALA A 43 -0.22 -2.23 -1.55
CA ALA A 43 -0.73 -3.42 -2.22
C ALA A 43 -0.30 -4.73 -1.53
N CYS A 44 0.95 -4.80 -1.04
CA CYS A 44 1.44 -5.95 -0.28
C CYS A 44 0.64 -6.21 1.00
N ASN A 45 0.19 -5.15 1.69
CA ASN A 45 -0.66 -5.27 2.88
C ASN A 45 -2.08 -5.76 2.55
N CYS A 46 -2.59 -5.51 1.35
CA CYS A 46 -3.89 -6.02 0.89
C CYS A 46 -3.86 -7.54 0.63
N VAL A 47 -2.71 -8.07 0.24
CA VAL A 47 -2.54 -9.47 -0.22
C VAL A 47 -1.76 -10.34 0.78
N VAL A 48 -1.72 -9.95 2.05
CA VAL A 48 -1.16 -10.78 3.12
C VAL A 48 -1.91 -12.12 3.17
N SER A 49 -1.21 -13.24 3.27
CA SER A 49 -1.84 -14.56 3.22
C SER A 49 -2.80 -14.77 4.38
N GLN A 50 -2.38 -14.37 5.58
CA GLN A 50 -3.15 -14.46 6.81
C GLN A 50 -4.27 -13.39 6.80
N PRO A 51 -5.57 -13.77 6.80
CA PRO A 51 -6.66 -12.80 6.66
C PRO A 51 -6.70 -11.72 7.75
N LYS A 52 -6.40 -12.09 9.01
CA LYS A 52 -6.37 -11.16 10.16
C LYS A 52 -5.26 -10.10 10.08
N ASP A 53 -4.23 -10.34 9.28
CA ASP A 53 -3.08 -9.44 9.12
C ASP A 53 -3.21 -8.59 7.84
N ARG A 54 -4.25 -8.82 7.01
CA ARG A 54 -4.53 -7.96 5.85
C ARG A 54 -5.08 -6.64 6.32
N TRP A 55 -4.62 -5.56 5.70
CA TRP A 55 -5.19 -4.25 5.97
C TRP A 55 -6.66 -4.19 5.59
N SER A 56 -7.44 -3.49 6.42
CA SER A 56 -8.80 -3.12 6.07
C SER A 56 -8.78 -2.11 4.92
N MET A 57 -9.87 -2.03 4.15
CA MET A 57 -9.98 -1.02 3.10
C MET A 57 -9.89 0.40 3.64
N TYR A 58 -10.25 0.62 4.91
CA TYR A 58 -10.04 1.89 5.59
C TYR A 58 -8.53 2.23 5.69
N GLN A 59 -7.71 1.30 6.20
CA GLN A 59 -6.26 1.50 6.29
C GLN A 59 -5.61 1.71 4.91
N VAL A 60 -6.07 0.97 3.90
CA VAL A 60 -5.61 1.12 2.51
C VAL A 60 -5.96 2.51 1.96
N TYR A 61 -7.21 2.93 2.11
CA TYR A 61 -7.69 4.23 1.66
C TYR A 61 -6.93 5.38 2.34
N GLU A 62 -6.83 5.38 3.67
CA GLU A 62 -6.12 6.43 4.40
C GLU A 62 -4.65 6.51 4.00
N SER A 63 -4.00 5.36 3.74
CA SER A 63 -2.60 5.33 3.28
C SER A 63 -2.46 5.92 1.87
N LEU A 64 -3.37 5.60 0.95
CA LEU A 64 -3.39 6.17 -0.40
C LEU A 64 -3.70 7.66 -0.38
N LYS A 65 -4.64 8.08 0.47
CA LYS A 65 -5.00 9.48 0.67
C LYS A 65 -3.81 10.28 1.19
N SER A 66 -3.12 9.79 2.22
CA SER A 66 -1.92 10.41 2.76
C SER A 66 -0.82 10.57 1.70
N MET A 67 -0.65 9.58 0.81
CA MET A 67 0.27 9.72 -0.33
C MET A 67 -0.16 10.85 -1.28
N ALA A 68 -1.45 10.95 -1.61
CA ALA A 68 -1.95 12.01 -2.48
C ALA A 68 -1.80 13.41 -1.85
N GLU A 69 -2.09 13.53 -0.56
CA GLU A 69 -1.97 14.77 0.21
C GLU A 69 -0.53 15.29 0.25
N GLU A 70 0.47 14.41 0.36
CA GLU A 70 1.90 14.78 0.27
C GLU A 70 2.27 15.44 -1.07
N HIS A 71 1.53 15.14 -2.14
CA HIS A 71 1.68 15.75 -3.47
C HIS A 71 0.73 16.94 -3.70
N GLY A 72 0.05 17.40 -2.66
CA GLY A 72 -0.90 18.52 -2.73
C GLY A 72 -2.23 18.17 -3.38
N LEU A 73 -2.54 16.88 -3.53
CA LEU A 73 -3.82 16.39 -4.04
C LEU A 73 -4.75 16.16 -2.85
N SER A 74 -5.80 16.97 -2.72
CA SER A 74 -6.83 16.82 -1.69
C SER A 74 -8.17 16.52 -2.36
N GLU A 75 -8.70 15.32 -2.16
CA GLU A 75 -10.05 14.97 -2.55
C GLU A 75 -10.97 15.02 -1.31
N HIS A 76 -12.12 15.69 -1.47
CA HIS A 76 -13.12 15.83 -0.42
C HIS A 76 -14.24 14.81 -0.63
N TYR A 77 -14.19 13.70 0.12
CA TYR A 77 -15.26 12.70 0.19
C TYR A 77 -16.19 12.95 1.39
N ASP A 78 -16.43 14.22 1.72
CA ASP A 78 -17.23 14.63 2.88
C ASP A 78 -18.69 14.16 2.79
N GLU A 79 -19.14 13.78 1.59
CA GLU A 79 -20.45 13.19 1.33
C GLU A 79 -20.58 11.74 1.82
N PHE A 80 -19.47 11.02 2.01
CA PHE A 80 -19.46 9.59 2.38
C PHE A 80 -18.54 9.34 3.59
N PRO A 81 -18.96 9.68 4.82
CA PRO A 81 -18.11 9.53 5.99
C PRO A 81 -17.82 8.06 6.30
N LEU A 82 -16.54 7.71 6.43
CA LEU A 82 -16.08 6.38 6.85
C LEU A 82 -16.21 6.22 8.36
N LEU A 83 -17.43 5.90 8.82
CA LEU A 83 -17.77 5.86 10.25
C LEU A 83 -17.46 4.52 10.92
N PHE A 84 -17.54 3.42 10.18
CA PHE A 84 -17.42 2.06 10.72
C PHE A 84 -16.04 1.46 10.42
N GLY A 85 -15.46 0.75 11.40
CA GLY A 85 -14.20 0.03 11.20
C GLY A 85 -12.93 0.89 11.28
N LYS A 86 -13.01 2.12 11.80
CA LYS A 86 -11.85 2.83 12.35
C LYS A 86 -11.28 1.96 13.47
N GLN A 87 -10.15 1.30 13.25
CA GLN A 87 -9.45 0.66 14.37
C GLN A 87 -9.05 1.76 15.34
N GLU A 88 -9.56 1.70 16.57
CA GLU A 88 -9.05 2.51 17.67
C GLU A 88 -7.54 2.25 17.76
N SER A 89 -6.75 3.31 17.64
CA SER A 89 -5.37 3.25 18.07
C SER A 89 -5.40 2.90 19.55
N THR A 90 -5.06 1.66 19.92
CA THR A 90 -4.66 1.36 21.28
C THR A 90 -3.39 2.16 21.56
N SER A 91 -3.58 3.38 22.07
CA SER A 91 -2.54 4.14 22.73
C SER A 91 -2.06 3.31 23.91
N PRO A 92 -0.77 2.95 24.01
CA PRO A 92 -0.27 2.37 25.23
C PRO A 92 -0.30 3.46 26.31
N LEU A 93 -1.03 3.19 27.40
CA LEU A 93 -0.80 3.82 28.70
C LEU A 93 0.61 3.50 29.19
#